data_AF-A0AAX2UPM9-F1
#
_entry.id   AF-A0AAX2UPM9-F1
#
_cell.length_a   1.000
_cell.length_b   1.000
_cell.length_c   1.000
_cell.angle_alpha   90.00
_cell.angle_beta   90.00
_cell.angle_gamma   90.00
#
_symmetry.space_group_name_H-M   'P 1'
#
loop_
_entity.id
_entity.type
_entity.pdbx_description
1 polymer ?
#
loop_
_entity_poly.entity_id
_entity_poly.type
_entity_poly.pdbx_seq_one_letter_code
_entity_poly.pdbx_strand_id
1 'polypeptide(L)'
;MTKQPAEKPSIQLVAVDDGSGNINVAYTDAEGIMVEYSQPSLVEADVAASMTDELNASVWTTNGHNYSVRRTTQSPISTLDPDYQISDASRVLVV
;
A
#
# COMPACT_ATOMS: atom_id res chain seq x y z
N MET A 1 31.71 20.76 17.68
CA MET A 1 30.82 20.01 16.77
C MET A 1 30.79 18.56 17.22
N THR A 2 29.77 18.18 17.97
CA THR A 2 29.50 16.79 18.36
C THR A 2 28.90 16.08 17.14
N LYS A 3 29.57 15.01 16.66
CA LYS A 3 29.00 14.14 15.62
C LYS A 3 27.79 13.43 16.21
N GLN A 4 26.61 13.66 15.65
CA GLN A 4 25.41 12.90 15.97
C GLN A 4 25.69 11.43 15.59
N PRO A 5 25.40 10.45 16.47
CA PRO A 5 25.56 9.04 16.12
C PRO A 5 24.71 8.72 14.90
N ALA A 6 25.25 7.95 13.95
CA ALA A 6 24.44 7.42 12.86
C ALA A 6 23.36 6.51 13.46
N GLU A 7 22.10 6.80 13.15
CA GLU A 7 20.97 5.98 13.55
C GLU A 7 21.20 4.55 13.03
N LYS A 8 21.06 3.56 13.92
CA LYS A 8 21.13 2.17 13.49
C LYS A 8 19.88 1.86 12.66
N PRO A 9 19.99 1.09 11.56
CA PRO A 9 18.83 0.66 10.80
C PRO A 9 17.87 -0.12 11.72
N SER A 10 16.60 0.26 11.69
CA SER A 10 15.52 -0.50 12.33
C SER A 10 15.02 -1.56 11.36
N ILE A 11 14.68 -2.74 11.90
CA ILE A 11 14.02 -3.81 11.16
C ILE A 11 12.63 -3.93 11.75
N GLN A 12 11.60 -3.75 10.92
CA GLN A 12 10.20 -3.99 11.30
C GLN A 12 9.71 -5.26 10.62
N LEU A 13 9.02 -6.10 11.38
CA LEU A 13 8.28 -7.23 10.85
C LEU A 13 6.81 -6.81 10.70
N VAL A 14 6.29 -6.92 9.48
CA VAL A 14 4.92 -6.53 9.14
C VAL A 14 4.19 -7.77 8.64
N ALA A 15 3.05 -8.08 9.24
CA ALA A 15 2.12 -9.07 8.72
C ALA A 15 1.10 -8.35 7.81
N VAL A 16 0.93 -8.87 6.60
CA VAL A 16 -0.02 -8.36 5.61
C VAL A 16 -0.96 -9.50 5.20
N ASP A 17 -2.26 -9.25 5.32
CA ASP A 17 -3.33 -10.08 4.76
C ASP A 17 -4.01 -9.27 3.67
N ASP A 18 -3.73 -9.61 2.42
CA ASP A 18 -4.20 -8.96 1.20
C ASP A 18 -5.43 -9.66 0.58
N GLY A 19 -6.26 -10.24 1.47
CA GLY A 19 -7.52 -10.86 1.10
C GLY A 19 -8.41 -9.96 0.24
N SER A 20 -9.18 -10.60 -0.64
CA SER A 20 -10.12 -9.91 -1.52
C SER A 20 -11.12 -9.07 -0.71
N GLY A 21 -11.10 -7.75 -0.90
CA GLY A 21 -11.99 -6.79 -0.23
C GLY A 21 -11.27 -5.83 0.71
N ASN A 22 -10.38 -6.29 1.58
CA ASN A 22 -9.64 -5.45 2.54
C ASN A 22 -8.21 -5.93 2.71
N ILE A 23 -7.31 -4.98 2.95
CA ILE A 23 -5.94 -5.24 3.38
C ILE A 23 -5.89 -5.03 4.88
N ASN A 24 -5.40 -6.02 5.61
CA ASN A 24 -5.14 -5.91 7.04
C ASN A 24 -3.63 -5.91 7.28
N VAL A 25 -3.16 -4.95 8.07
CA VAL A 25 -1.74 -4.78 8.40
C VAL A 25 -1.59 -4.75 9.90
N ALA A 26 -0.62 -5.54 10.40
CA ALA A 26 -0.25 -5.55 11.80
C ALA A 26 1.27 -5.49 11.95
N TYR A 27 1.76 -4.60 12.81
CA TYR A 27 3.17 -4.49 13.16
C TYR A 27 3.36 -3.93 14.58
N THR A 28 4.59 -4.00 15.08
CA THR A 28 4.99 -3.35 16.33
C THR A 28 5.87 -2.16 15.99
N ASP A 29 5.53 -0.98 16.52
CA ASP A 29 6.31 0.25 16.30
C ASP A 29 7.60 0.29 17.13
N ALA A 30 8.34 1.40 17.04
CA ALA A 30 9.63 1.55 17.73
C ALA A 30 9.47 1.63 19.26
N GLU A 31 8.29 2.01 19.74
CA GLU A 31 7.90 2.12 21.14
C GLU A 31 7.39 0.79 21.72
N GLY A 32 7.25 -0.24 20.89
CA GLY A 32 6.74 -1.55 21.30
C GLY A 32 5.21 -1.64 21.31
N ILE A 33 4.51 -0.68 20.70
CA ILE A 33 3.06 -0.65 20.61
C ILE A 33 2.62 -1.45 19.38
N MET A 34 1.62 -2.30 19.57
CA MET A 34 0.97 -3.03 18.48
C MET A 34 0.08 -2.07 17.69
N VAL A 35 0.35 -1.93 16.40
CA VAL A 35 -0.44 -1.17 15.45
C VAL A 35 -1.17 -2.14 14.55
N GLU A 36 -2.48 -1.99 14.46
CA GLU A 36 -3.34 -2.72 13.54
C GLU A 36 -4.16 -1.72 12.73
N TYR A 37 -4.21 -1.88 11.41
CA TYR A 37 -5.13 -1.13 10.57
C TYR A 37 -5.67 -1.99 9.44
N SER A 38 -6.88 -1.64 9.01
CA SER A 38 -7.56 -2.25 7.88
C SER A 38 -7.95 -1.16 6.89
N GLN A 39 -7.75 -1.43 5.60
CA GLN A 39 -8.17 -0.53 4.54
C GLN A 39 -8.80 -1.29 3.38
N PRO A 40 -9.74 -0.68 2.63
CA PRO A 40 -10.28 -1.30 1.42
C PRO A 40 -9.18 -1.63 0.41
N SER A 41 -9.26 -2.82 -0.18
CA SER A 41 -8.35 -3.26 -1.24
C SER A 41 -8.82 -2.73 -2.61
N LEU A 42 -8.78 -1.41 -2.79
CA LEU A 42 -9.25 -0.72 -3.99
C LEU A 42 -8.07 -0.21 -4.82
N VAL A 43 -7.79 -0.92 -5.92
CA VAL A 43 -6.70 -0.61 -6.83
C VAL A 43 -7.24 -0.17 -8.19
N GLU A 44 -6.64 0.86 -8.76
CA GLU A 44 -6.87 1.31 -10.14
C GLU A 44 -5.61 1.14 -10.98
N ALA A 45 -5.75 0.83 -12.26
CA ALA A 45 -4.67 0.81 -13.25
C ALA A 45 -4.69 2.06 -14.13
N ASP A 46 -3.57 2.32 -14.80
CA ASP A 46 -3.39 3.39 -15.80
C ASP A 46 -3.72 4.79 -15.27
N VAL A 47 -3.49 4.99 -13.97
CA VAL A 47 -3.72 6.27 -13.31
C VAL A 47 -2.75 7.30 -13.84
N ALA A 48 -3.28 8.34 -14.50
CA ALA A 48 -2.49 9.51 -14.86
C ALA A 48 -2.13 10.29 -13.59
N ALA A 49 -0.84 10.63 -13.43
CA ALA A 49 -0.35 11.43 -12.31
C ALA A 49 -0.92 12.87 -12.27
N SER A 50 -1.78 13.24 -13.23
CA SER A 50 -2.36 14.57 -13.33
C SER A 50 -3.83 14.60 -12.87
N MET A 51 -4.02 15.26 -11.74
CA MET A 51 -5.23 15.98 -11.33
C MET A 51 -6.47 15.14 -10.99
N THR A 52 -6.66 14.89 -9.69
CA THR A 52 -7.89 15.26 -8.95
C THR A 52 -7.61 15.20 -7.45
N ASP A 53 -8.22 16.15 -6.73
CA ASP A 53 -8.14 16.51 -5.30
C ASP A 53 -8.41 15.39 -4.25
N GLU A 54 -8.21 14.11 -4.55
CA GLU A 54 -8.33 13.06 -3.54
C GLU A 54 -6.99 12.88 -2.82
N LEU A 55 -6.81 13.75 -1.82
CA LEU A 55 -5.64 14.04 -0.96
C LEU A 55 -4.80 12.87 -0.38
N ASN A 56 -4.98 11.60 -0.74
CA ASN A 56 -4.21 10.49 -0.15
C ASN A 56 -3.93 9.30 -1.11
N ALA A 57 -3.96 9.49 -2.42
CA ALA A 57 -3.71 8.41 -3.37
C ALA A 57 -2.19 8.24 -3.61
N SER A 58 -1.60 7.18 -3.06
CA SER A 58 -0.24 6.75 -3.44
C SER A 58 -0.26 6.18 -4.85
N VAL A 59 0.65 6.63 -5.71
CA VAL A 59 0.83 6.12 -7.08
C VAL A 59 2.12 5.31 -7.13
N TRP A 60 2.02 4.09 -7.62
CA TRP A 60 3.11 3.14 -7.73
C TRP A 60 3.33 2.75 -9.19
N THR A 61 4.57 2.69 -9.63
CA THR A 61 4.93 2.16 -10.95
C THR A 61 5.53 0.78 -10.79
N THR A 62 4.93 -0.24 -11.41
CA THR A 62 5.48 -1.60 -11.48
C THR A 62 5.34 -2.13 -12.91
N ASN A 63 6.42 -2.75 -13.42
CA ASN A 63 6.51 -3.29 -14.78
C ASN A 63 6.05 -2.31 -15.89
N GLY A 64 6.24 -1.00 -15.69
CA GLY A 64 5.88 0.03 -16.66
C GLY A 64 4.42 0.50 -16.61
N HIS A 65 3.61 -0.08 -15.72
CA HIS A 65 2.23 0.33 -15.47
C HIS A 65 2.13 1.13 -14.18
N ASN A 66 1.24 2.12 -14.18
CA ASN A 66 0.94 2.92 -13.00
C ASN A 66 -0.31 2.39 -12.33
N TYR A 67 -0.25 2.23 -11.02
CA TYR A 67 -1.37 1.85 -10.19
C TYR A 67 -1.54 2.81 -9.04
N SER A 68 -2.75 2.87 -8.49
CA SER A 68 -3.01 3.62 -7.27
C SER A 68 -3.94 2.87 -6.34
N VAL A 69 -3.64 2.97 -5.04
CA VAL A 69 -4.55 2.53 -3.96
C VAL A 69 -5.38 3.74 -3.54
N ARG A 70 -6.70 3.63 -3.65
CA ARG A 70 -7.62 4.74 -3.35
C ARG A 70 -8.67 4.31 -2.33
N ARG A 71 -9.28 5.27 -1.64
CA ARG A 71 -10.48 5.02 -0.82
C ARG A 71 -11.77 4.98 -1.64
N THR A 72 -11.75 5.62 -2.81
CA THR A 72 -12.87 5.76 -3.75
C THR A 72 -12.33 5.62 -5.17
N THR A 73 -13.03 4.86 -6.00
CA THR A 73 -12.63 4.59 -7.40
C THR A 73 -13.88 4.37 -8.25
N GLN A 74 -13.85 4.85 -9.50
CA GLN A 74 -14.92 4.60 -10.47
C GLN A 74 -14.68 3.35 -11.31
N SER A 75 -13.48 2.77 -11.26
CA SER A 75 -13.08 1.61 -12.05
C SER A 75 -12.10 0.72 -11.27
N PRO A 76 -12.55 0.12 -10.14
CA PRO A 76 -11.70 -0.76 -9.35
C PRO A 76 -11.32 -2.01 -10.14
N ILE A 77 -10.07 -2.44 -10.00
CA ILE A 77 -9.67 -3.80 -10.31
C ILE A 77 -10.33 -4.72 -9.29
N SER A 78 -10.96 -5.80 -9.78
CA SER A 78 -11.59 -6.79 -8.91
C SER A 78 -10.51 -7.60 -8.17
N THR A 79 -10.38 -7.36 -6.87
CA THR A 79 -9.45 -8.11 -6.00
C THR A 79 -9.97 -9.49 -5.60
N LEU A 80 -11.22 -9.78 -5.95
CA LEU A 80 -11.86 -11.10 -5.85
C LEU A 80 -11.45 -12.05 -7.00
N ASP A 81 -10.86 -11.51 -8.07
CA ASP A 81 -10.36 -12.34 -9.17
C ASP A 81 -9.10 -13.09 -8.74
N PRO A 82 -9.02 -14.43 -8.87
CA PRO A 82 -7.79 -15.17 -8.58
C PRO A 82 -6.57 -14.66 -9.34
N ASP A 83 -6.75 -14.14 -10.56
CA ASP A 83 -5.66 -13.61 -11.37
C ASP A 83 -5.08 -12.32 -10.78
N TYR A 84 -5.85 -11.61 -9.95
CA TYR A 84 -5.38 -10.42 -9.24
C TYR A 84 -4.19 -10.74 -8.33
N GLN A 85 -4.25 -11.86 -7.60
CA GLN A 85 -3.26 -12.24 -6.58
C GLN A 85 -1.85 -12.41 -7.17
N ILE A 86 -1.77 -12.82 -8.44
CA ILE A 86 -0.51 -13.00 -9.17
C ILE A 86 -0.17 -11.83 -10.10
N SER A 87 -1.04 -10.82 -10.18
CA SER A 87 -0.87 -9.66 -11.04
C SER A 87 0.07 -8.63 -10.43
N ASP A 88 0.58 -7.72 -11.27
CA ASP A 88 1.36 -6.58 -10.79
C ASP A 88 0.56 -5.64 -9.86
N ALA A 89 -0.77 -5.64 -9.98
CA ALA A 89 -1.65 -4.81 -9.18
C ALA A 89 -1.74 -5.26 -7.70
N SER A 90 -1.39 -6.50 -7.35
CA SER A 90 -1.33 -6.92 -5.94
C SER A 90 -0.12 -6.34 -5.21
N ARG A 91 0.95 -6.00 -5.94
CA ARG A 91 2.22 -5.53 -5.37
C ARG A 91 2.15 -4.11 -4.81
N VAL A 92 1.11 -3.35 -5.19
CA VAL A 92 0.98 -1.92 -4.86
C VAL A 92 0.05 -1.66 -3.67
N LEU A 93 -0.49 -2.72 -3.07
CA LEU A 93 -1.52 -2.67 -2.03
C LEU A 93 -1.04 -2.08 -0.70
N VAL A 94 0.24 -2.22 -0.36
CA VAL A 94 0.76 -1.76 0.94
C VAL A 94 1.18 -0.28 0.85
N VAL A 95 0.50 0.57 1.62
CA VAL A 95 0.79 2.00 1.81
C VAL A 95 1.01 2.27 3.29
#